data_AF-A0A7W0VGT5-F1
#
_entry.id   AF-A0A7W0VGT5-F1
#
_cell.length_a   1.000
_cell.length_b   1.000
_cell.length_c   1.000
_cell.angle_alpha   90.00
_cell.angle_beta   90.00
_cell.angle_gamma   90.00
#
_symmetry.space_group_name_H-M   'P 1'
#
loop_
_entity.id
_entity.type
_entity.pdbx_description
1 polymer ?
#
loop_
_entity_poly.entity_id
_entity_poly.type
_entity_poly.pdbx_seq_one_letter_code
_entity_poly.pdbx_strand_id
1 'polypeptide(L)'
;MAIDYVLAVGCEPQTTLGVERLVELHRTRILARSALAHMREDGEQRPPSEIEVQLTLRKPGGDSGRGVTLQNLLDEAAPLDTVAHHCATCPAGLPREFACHRRIRYPIPEHVEQWLMARLPTQLATTAGALLVRGLGEFGWDGAPTAKLRAAGSTYFESRVAYGVRWEGTDGNIEISSDQVFQMMFMVGHLAPTHSLMLALFLGVIPHDTSVYLLKDDAGRSQALANASVPSEADADIEQIAAFLRALAVAARLDKTILIDG
;
A
#
# COMPACT_ATOMS: atom_id res chain seq x y z
N MET A 1 -6.72 3.63 -12.05
CA MET A 1 -5.46 4.15 -11.46
C MET A 1 -5.33 3.54 -10.07
N ALA A 2 -4.11 3.44 -9.54
CA ALA A 2 -3.86 2.85 -8.22
C ALA A 2 -2.59 3.44 -7.63
N ILE A 3 -2.43 3.34 -6.31
CA ILE A 3 -1.14 3.44 -5.63
C ILE A 3 -0.50 2.07 -5.73
N ASP A 4 0.67 2.00 -6.35
CA ASP A 4 1.43 0.78 -6.42
C ASP A 4 2.55 0.84 -5.37
N TYR A 5 2.75 -0.25 -4.63
CA TYR A 5 3.84 -0.34 -3.66
C TYR A 5 4.54 -1.68 -3.73
N VAL A 6 5.83 -1.68 -3.42
CA VAL A 6 6.66 -2.88 -3.38
C VAL A 6 7.57 -2.89 -2.15
N LEU A 7 7.53 -3.99 -1.40
CA LEU A 7 8.50 -4.26 -0.35
C LEU A 7 9.85 -4.66 -0.99
N ALA A 8 10.89 -3.85 -0.84
CA ALA A 8 12.22 -4.10 -1.38
C ALA A 8 12.99 -5.12 -0.54
N VAL A 9 12.53 -6.39 -0.55
CA VAL A 9 13.12 -7.50 0.23
C VAL A 9 14.57 -7.78 -0.17
N GLY A 10 14.92 -7.57 -1.45
CA GLY A 10 16.22 -7.96 -2.00
C GLY A 10 16.34 -9.48 -2.22
N CYS A 11 15.22 -10.14 -2.51
CA CYS A 11 15.20 -11.57 -2.84
C CYS A 11 15.61 -11.82 -4.30
N GLU A 12 15.95 -13.07 -4.63
CA GLU A 12 16.42 -13.48 -5.97
C GLU A 12 15.58 -12.91 -7.13
N PRO A 13 14.23 -12.93 -7.11
CA PRO A 13 13.45 -12.31 -8.18
C PRO A 13 13.71 -10.80 -8.36
N GLN A 14 13.90 -10.06 -7.26
CA GLN A 14 14.18 -8.63 -7.30
C GLN A 14 15.60 -8.35 -7.78
N THR A 15 16.57 -9.20 -7.43
CA THR A 15 17.96 -9.08 -7.88
C THR A 15 18.07 -9.40 -9.37
N THR A 16 17.43 -10.48 -9.83
CA THR A 16 17.55 -10.97 -11.22
C THR A 16 16.80 -10.09 -12.21
N LEU A 17 15.59 -9.64 -11.87
CA LEU A 17 14.78 -8.82 -12.79
C LEU A 17 15.03 -7.31 -12.58
N GLY A 18 15.44 -6.89 -11.38
CA GLY A 18 15.29 -5.51 -10.94
C GLY A 18 13.86 -5.22 -10.46
N VAL A 19 13.71 -4.34 -9.46
CA VAL A 19 12.41 -4.09 -8.82
C VAL A 19 11.41 -3.46 -9.79
N GLU A 20 11.82 -2.45 -10.57
CA GLU A 20 10.96 -1.77 -11.54
C GLU A 20 10.43 -2.74 -12.58
N ARG A 21 11.32 -3.52 -13.21
CA ARG A 21 10.93 -4.51 -14.21
C ARG A 21 10.04 -5.60 -13.62
N LEU A 22 10.32 -6.07 -12.40
CA LEU A 22 9.46 -7.03 -11.71
C LEU A 22 8.04 -6.47 -11.53
N VAL A 23 7.92 -5.21 -11.11
CA VAL A 23 6.63 -4.53 -10.94
C VAL A 23 5.89 -4.42 -12.27
N GLU A 24 6.56 -3.97 -13.34
CA GLU A 24 5.98 -3.90 -14.70
C GLU A 24 5.45 -5.26 -15.15
N LEU A 25 6.29 -6.30 -15.10
CA LEU A 25 5.93 -7.65 -15.50
C LEU A 25 4.75 -8.17 -14.67
N HIS A 26 4.74 -7.88 -13.37
CA HIS A 26 3.69 -8.34 -12.47
C HIS A 26 2.37 -7.62 -12.75
N ARG A 27 2.40 -6.31 -13.05
CA ARG A 27 1.23 -5.55 -13.52
C ARG A 27 0.67 -6.15 -14.81
N THR A 28 1.54 -6.41 -15.80
CA THR A 28 1.14 -7.02 -17.07
C THR A 28 0.50 -8.40 -16.85
N ARG A 29 1.08 -9.23 -15.98
CA ARG A 29 0.53 -10.54 -15.61
C ARG A 29 -0.86 -10.43 -14.97
N ILE A 30 -1.03 -9.54 -14.00
CA ILE A 30 -2.31 -9.32 -13.32
C ILE A 30 -3.36 -8.87 -14.35
N LEU A 31 -3.03 -7.89 -15.18
CA LEU A 31 -3.92 -7.38 -16.21
C LEU A 31 -4.37 -8.47 -17.19
N ALA A 32 -3.42 -9.24 -17.73
CA ALA A 32 -3.70 -10.31 -18.69
C ALA A 32 -4.60 -11.39 -18.07
N ARG A 33 -4.30 -11.81 -16.84
CA ARG A 33 -5.08 -12.85 -16.14
C ARG A 33 -6.47 -12.37 -15.75
N SER A 34 -6.60 -11.15 -15.23
CA SER A 34 -7.90 -10.57 -14.88
C SER A 34 -8.78 -10.34 -16.11
N ALA A 35 -8.22 -9.83 -17.20
CA ALA A 35 -8.95 -9.67 -18.46
C ALA A 35 -9.40 -11.03 -19.02
N LEU A 36 -8.51 -12.03 -19.05
CA LEU A 36 -8.86 -13.37 -19.49
C LEU A 36 -9.97 -13.99 -18.63
N ALA A 37 -9.85 -13.91 -17.30
CA ALA A 37 -10.86 -14.44 -16.38
C ALA A 37 -12.23 -13.80 -16.60
N HIS A 38 -12.29 -12.47 -16.70
CA HIS A 38 -13.53 -11.74 -16.96
C HIS A 38 -14.17 -12.14 -18.30
N MET A 39 -13.38 -12.22 -19.38
CA MET A 39 -13.90 -12.63 -20.69
C MET A 39 -14.42 -14.08 -20.68
N ARG A 40 -13.77 -14.97 -19.91
CA ARG A 40 -14.25 -16.35 -19.73
C ARG A 40 -15.59 -16.41 -19.00
N GLU A 41 -15.80 -15.55 -18.01
CA GLU A 41 -17.08 -15.42 -17.30
C GLU A 41 -18.19 -14.95 -18.26
N ASP A 42 -17.86 -14.09 -19.22
CA ASP A 42 -18.78 -13.61 -20.27
C ASP A 42 -19.00 -14.62 -21.42
N GLY A 43 -18.42 -15.81 -21.33
CA GLY A 43 -18.61 -16.89 -22.30
C GLY A 43 -17.67 -16.86 -23.50
N GLU A 44 -16.65 -16.01 -23.50
CA GLU A 44 -15.58 -16.04 -24.52
C GLU A 44 -14.84 -17.38 -24.45
N GLN A 45 -14.69 -18.08 -25.57
CA GLN A 45 -14.00 -19.40 -25.63
C GLN A 45 -12.75 -19.40 -26.49
N ARG A 46 -12.50 -18.33 -27.28
CA ARG A 46 -11.32 -18.23 -28.14
C ARG A 46 -10.02 -18.34 -27.32
N PRO A 47 -8.94 -18.90 -27.88
CA PRO A 47 -7.64 -18.92 -27.20
C PRO A 47 -7.08 -17.51 -26.99
N PRO A 48 -6.22 -17.27 -25.97
CA PRO A 48 -5.64 -15.94 -25.70
C PRO A 48 -4.94 -15.28 -26.89
N SER A 49 -4.46 -16.06 -27.86
CA SER A 49 -3.84 -15.59 -29.10
C SER A 49 -4.81 -14.90 -30.07
N GLU A 50 -6.12 -15.17 -29.94
CA GLU A 50 -7.18 -14.63 -30.81
C GLU A 50 -8.01 -13.53 -30.13
N ILE A 51 -7.69 -13.21 -28.87
CA ILE A 51 -8.39 -12.21 -28.08
C ILE A 51 -7.57 -10.92 -28.10
N GLU A 52 -8.05 -9.93 -28.83
CA GLU A 52 -7.48 -8.57 -28.84
C GLU A 52 -8.03 -7.73 -27.70
N VAL A 53 -7.12 -7.02 -27.03
CA VAL A 53 -7.44 -6.01 -26.01
C VAL A 53 -6.79 -4.68 -26.37
N GLN A 54 -7.49 -3.59 -26.08
CA GLN A 54 -6.96 -2.24 -26.23
C GLN A 54 -6.34 -1.78 -24.92
N LEU A 55 -5.03 -1.60 -24.92
CA LEU A 55 -4.32 -0.98 -23.79
C LEU A 55 -4.31 0.53 -23.97
N THR A 56 -5.05 1.22 -23.12
CA THR A 56 -5.05 2.68 -23.08
C THR A 56 -4.02 3.15 -22.05
N LEU A 57 -2.92 3.74 -22.53
CA LEU A 57 -1.95 4.45 -21.70
C LEU A 57 -2.36 5.92 -21.64
N ARG A 58 -2.80 6.38 -20.47
CA ARG A 58 -3.01 7.80 -20.24
C ARG A 58 -1.66 8.49 -20.05
N LYS A 59 -1.30 9.40 -20.96
CA LYS A 59 -0.10 10.25 -20.84
C LYS A 59 -0.50 11.70 -20.63
N PRO A 60 0.36 12.55 -20.05
CA PRO A 60 0.08 13.98 -19.87
C PRO A 60 -0.28 14.73 -21.17
N GLY A 61 0.16 14.23 -22.35
CA GLY A 61 -0.14 14.79 -23.67
C GLY A 61 -1.33 14.15 -24.41
N GLY A 62 -2.09 13.25 -23.76
CA GLY A 62 -3.22 12.54 -24.35
C GLY A 62 -3.16 11.02 -24.18
N ASP A 63 -4.30 10.37 -24.34
CA ASP A 63 -4.42 8.91 -24.25
C ASP A 63 -3.86 8.27 -25.52
N SER A 64 -2.93 7.32 -25.37
CA SER A 64 -2.43 6.49 -26.47
C SER A 64 -2.90 5.06 -26.30
N GLY A 65 -3.65 4.54 -27.28
CA GLY A 65 -4.10 3.16 -27.34
C GLY A 65 -3.14 2.28 -28.15
N ARG A 66 -2.88 1.06 -27.69
CA ARG A 66 -2.25 0.00 -28.48
C ARG A 66 -3.10 -1.26 -28.42
N GLY A 67 -3.47 -1.79 -29.59
CA GLY A 67 -4.06 -3.13 -29.70
C GLY A 67 -3.00 -4.20 -29.49
N VAL A 68 -3.25 -5.13 -28.59
CA VAL A 68 -2.40 -6.30 -28.32
C VAL A 68 -3.27 -7.52 -28.09
N THR A 69 -2.76 -8.72 -28.36
CA THR A 69 -3.45 -9.94 -27.94
C THR A 69 -3.21 -10.21 -26.45
N LEU A 70 -4.11 -10.95 -25.80
CA LEU A 70 -3.87 -11.42 -24.42
C LEU A 70 -2.63 -12.30 -24.35
N GLN A 71 -2.36 -13.11 -25.38
CA GLN A 71 -1.13 -13.92 -25.45
C GLN A 71 0.12 -13.06 -25.40
N ASN A 72 0.18 -11.94 -26.13
CA ASN A 72 1.34 -11.04 -26.09
C ASN A 72 1.64 -10.53 -24.67
N LEU A 73 0.60 -10.28 -23.87
CA LEU A 73 0.77 -9.83 -22.48
C LEU A 73 1.22 -10.98 -21.56
N LEU A 74 0.71 -12.19 -21.79
CA LEU A 74 1.17 -13.37 -21.06
C LEU A 74 2.64 -13.68 -21.37
N ASP A 75 3.03 -13.59 -22.65
CA ASP A 75 4.40 -13.80 -23.10
C ASP A 75 5.35 -12.71 -22.57
N GLU A 76 4.90 -11.45 -22.56
CA GLU A 76 5.67 -10.36 -21.96
C GLU A 76 5.94 -10.63 -20.47
N ALA A 77 4.96 -11.19 -19.75
CA ALA A 77 5.06 -11.55 -18.35
C ALA A 77 5.74 -12.91 -18.08
N ALA A 78 6.10 -13.68 -19.10
CA ALA A 78 6.72 -15.00 -18.95
C ALA A 78 8.05 -15.02 -18.17
N PRO A 79 8.91 -13.97 -18.19
CA PRO A 79 10.14 -13.97 -17.38
C PRO A 79 9.90 -14.18 -15.89
N LEU A 80 8.74 -13.78 -15.36
CA LEU A 80 8.39 -14.03 -13.96
C LEU A 80 8.31 -15.54 -13.64
N ASP A 81 7.92 -16.40 -14.59
CA ASP A 81 7.81 -17.85 -14.34
C ASP A 81 9.19 -18.48 -14.07
N THR A 82 10.25 -17.89 -14.61
CA THR A 82 11.63 -18.37 -14.38
C THR A 82 12.10 -18.16 -12.94
N VAL A 83 11.56 -17.15 -12.24
CA VAL A 83 11.98 -16.78 -10.88
C VAL A 83 10.90 -16.99 -9.81
N ALA A 84 9.68 -17.33 -10.21
CA ALA A 84 8.52 -17.44 -9.32
C ALA A 84 8.75 -18.42 -8.15
N HIS A 85 9.39 -19.55 -8.43
CA HIS A 85 9.69 -20.58 -7.44
C HIS A 85 10.53 -20.09 -6.24
N HIS A 86 11.36 -19.05 -6.41
CA HIS A 86 12.11 -18.45 -5.30
C HIS A 86 11.21 -17.74 -4.27
N CYS A 87 9.96 -17.41 -4.62
CA CYS A 87 9.02 -16.81 -3.67
C CYS A 87 8.59 -17.78 -2.56
N ALA A 88 8.74 -19.10 -2.76
CA ALA A 88 8.42 -20.11 -1.75
C ALA A 88 9.26 -19.98 -0.46
N THR A 89 10.46 -19.41 -0.57
CA THR A 89 11.38 -19.17 0.55
C THR A 89 11.56 -17.68 0.83
N CYS A 90 10.55 -16.86 0.52
CA CYS A 90 10.63 -15.42 0.69
C CYS A 90 10.94 -15.03 2.14
N PRO A 91 11.99 -14.22 2.41
CA PRO A 91 12.31 -13.76 3.78
C PRO A 91 11.17 -12.99 4.46
N ALA A 92 10.29 -12.38 3.68
CA ALA A 92 9.11 -11.68 4.16
C ALA A 92 7.94 -12.61 4.52
N GLY A 93 8.03 -13.91 4.22
CA GLY A 93 6.98 -14.90 4.52
C GLY A 93 5.65 -14.60 3.84
N LEU A 94 5.69 -14.02 2.64
CA LEU A 94 4.49 -13.60 1.93
C LEU A 94 3.80 -14.81 1.27
N PRO A 95 2.45 -14.87 1.29
CA PRO A 95 1.71 -16.12 1.04
C PRO A 95 1.61 -16.53 -0.44
N ARG A 96 2.05 -15.68 -1.38
CA ARG A 96 1.92 -15.91 -2.83
C ARG A 96 3.14 -15.36 -3.58
N GLU A 97 3.36 -15.88 -4.77
CA GLU A 97 4.37 -15.39 -5.70
C GLU A 97 4.19 -13.88 -5.93
N PHE A 98 5.30 -13.14 -5.88
CA PHE A 98 5.35 -11.70 -6.10
C PHE A 98 4.40 -10.86 -5.23
N ALA A 99 3.90 -11.41 -4.11
CA ALA A 99 3.02 -10.70 -3.18
C ALA A 99 3.70 -9.53 -2.45
N CYS A 100 5.00 -9.30 -2.70
CA CYS A 100 5.73 -8.11 -2.28
C CYS A 100 5.31 -6.86 -3.06
N HIS A 101 4.76 -7.02 -4.26
CA HIS A 101 4.15 -5.95 -5.06
C HIS A 101 2.62 -6.01 -4.95
N ARG A 102 2.00 -4.89 -4.57
CA ARG A 102 0.55 -4.76 -4.38
C ARG A 102 0.07 -3.38 -4.81
N ARG A 103 -1.25 -3.25 -4.93
CA ARG A 103 -1.92 -2.05 -5.43
C ARG A 103 -3.09 -1.67 -4.54
N ILE A 104 -3.30 -0.37 -4.36
CA ILE A 104 -4.48 0.20 -3.73
C ILE A 104 -5.23 0.98 -4.80
N ARG A 105 -6.44 0.55 -5.15
CA ARG A 105 -7.23 1.09 -6.25
C ARG A 105 -7.80 2.46 -5.89
N TYR A 106 -7.88 3.31 -6.91
CA TYR A 106 -8.65 4.53 -6.84
C TYR A 106 -10.03 4.39 -7.52
N PRO A 107 -11.04 5.16 -7.08
CA PRO A 107 -11.00 6.03 -5.89
C PRO A 107 -10.94 5.21 -4.59
N ILE A 108 -10.33 5.77 -3.53
CA ILE A 108 -10.41 5.21 -2.19
C ILE A 108 -11.85 5.38 -1.70
N PRO A 109 -12.56 4.29 -1.36
CA PRO A 109 -13.93 4.39 -0.89
C PRO A 109 -14.04 5.06 0.48
N GLU A 110 -15.16 5.73 0.70
CA GLU A 110 -15.44 6.44 1.95
C GLU A 110 -15.35 5.52 3.19
N HIS A 111 -15.90 4.31 3.09
CA HIS A 111 -15.87 3.33 4.17
C HIS A 111 -14.45 2.83 4.48
N VAL A 112 -13.55 2.81 3.50
CA VAL A 112 -12.13 2.46 3.70
C VAL A 112 -11.40 3.58 4.45
N GLU A 113 -11.67 4.84 4.11
CA GLU A 113 -11.13 5.98 4.87
C GLU A 113 -11.60 5.94 6.32
N GLN A 114 -12.89 5.71 6.55
CA GLN A 114 -13.45 5.59 7.89
C GLN A 114 -12.80 4.45 8.68
N TRP A 115 -12.64 3.26 8.07
CA TRP A 115 -11.96 2.13 8.69
C TRP A 115 -10.52 2.46 9.07
N LEU A 116 -9.77 3.11 8.19
CA LEU A 116 -8.39 3.49 8.45
C LEU A 116 -8.29 4.47 9.62
N MET A 117 -9.17 5.49 9.64
CA MET A 117 -9.18 6.49 10.71
C MET A 117 -9.58 5.91 12.06
N ALA A 118 -10.44 4.88 12.09
CA ALA A 118 -10.81 4.19 13.32
C ALA A 118 -9.64 3.42 13.98
N ARG A 119 -8.50 3.28 13.29
CA ARG A 119 -7.28 2.66 13.83
C ARG A 119 -6.35 3.62 14.58
N LEU A 120 -6.62 4.92 14.52
CA LEU A 120 -5.88 5.92 15.31
C LEU A 120 -6.13 5.68 16.81
N PRO A 121 -5.20 6.13 17.68
CA PRO A 121 -5.37 5.95 19.12
C PRO A 121 -6.64 6.63 19.62
N THR A 122 -7.38 5.97 20.51
CA THR A 122 -8.61 6.53 21.10
C THR A 122 -8.32 7.70 22.06
N GLN A 123 -7.09 7.79 22.56
CA GLN A 123 -6.62 8.84 23.46
C GLN A 123 -5.18 9.27 23.12
N LEU A 124 -4.84 10.53 23.36
CA LEU A 124 -3.48 11.04 23.13
C LEU A 124 -2.49 10.63 24.22
N ALA A 125 -2.98 10.18 25.38
CA ALA A 125 -2.17 9.67 26.49
C ALA A 125 -1.61 8.25 26.21
N THR A 126 -1.05 8.06 25.01
CA THR A 126 -0.39 6.85 24.55
C THR A 126 0.94 7.23 23.90
N THR A 127 1.87 6.28 23.76
CA THR A 127 3.13 6.53 23.02
C THR A 127 2.84 6.95 21.58
N ALA A 128 1.89 6.28 20.92
CA ALA A 128 1.45 6.62 19.57
C ALA A 128 0.88 8.04 19.49
N GLY A 129 -0.03 8.42 20.39
CA GLY A 129 -0.66 9.74 20.38
C GLY A 129 0.34 10.87 20.56
N ALA A 130 1.24 10.75 21.54
CA ALA A 130 2.28 11.75 21.79
C ALA A 130 3.24 11.91 20.60
N LEU A 131 3.69 10.80 20.01
CA LEU A 131 4.59 10.81 18.85
C LEU A 131 3.89 11.28 17.56
N LEU A 132 2.62 10.97 17.38
CA LEU A 132 1.82 11.39 16.23
C LEU A 132 1.65 12.91 16.22
N VAL A 133 1.20 13.50 17.32
CA VAL A 133 1.03 14.97 17.43
C VAL A 133 2.35 15.69 17.21
N ARG A 134 3.42 15.20 17.84
CA ARG A 134 4.76 15.75 17.64
C ARG A 134 5.22 15.64 16.19
N GLY A 135 5.04 14.47 15.57
CA GLY A 135 5.45 14.20 14.19
C GLY A 135 4.74 15.11 13.19
N LEU A 136 3.43 15.33 13.33
CA LEU A 136 2.69 16.24 12.46
C LEU A 136 3.27 17.66 12.49
N GLY A 137 3.63 18.16 13.68
CA GLY A 137 4.25 19.48 13.85
C GLY A 137 5.69 19.57 13.32
N GLU A 138 6.52 18.57 13.60
CA GLU A 138 7.94 18.58 13.21
C GLU A 138 8.15 18.35 11.71
N PHE A 139 7.34 17.48 11.09
CA PHE A 139 7.51 17.10 9.68
C PHE A 139 6.61 17.88 8.71
N GLY A 140 5.76 18.78 9.21
CA GLY A 140 4.88 19.60 8.36
C GLY A 140 3.83 18.78 7.61
N TRP A 141 3.34 17.70 8.22
CA TRP A 141 2.29 16.86 7.66
C TRP A 141 0.92 17.52 7.86
N ASP A 142 0.63 18.54 7.04
CA ASP A 142 -0.58 19.37 7.11
C ASP A 142 -1.76 18.83 6.29
N GLY A 143 -1.56 17.76 5.52
CA GLY A 143 -2.56 17.14 4.64
C GLY A 143 -2.73 17.84 3.29
N ALA A 144 -2.07 18.98 3.05
CA ALA A 144 -2.30 19.80 1.87
C ALA A 144 -2.06 19.07 0.53
N PRO A 145 -1.05 18.19 0.37
CA PRO A 145 -0.89 17.40 -0.85
C PRO A 145 -2.09 16.47 -1.11
N THR A 146 -2.60 15.79 -0.08
CA THR A 146 -3.76 14.90 -0.21
C THR A 146 -5.04 15.68 -0.48
N ALA A 147 -5.22 16.82 0.19
CA ALA A 147 -6.38 17.69 -0.03
C ALA A 147 -6.48 18.15 -1.49
N LYS A 148 -5.34 18.41 -2.16
CA LYS A 148 -5.31 18.72 -3.60
C LYS A 148 -5.80 17.56 -4.47
N LEU A 149 -5.43 16.32 -4.13
CA LEU A 149 -5.93 15.13 -4.84
C LEU A 149 -7.43 14.94 -4.61
N ARG A 150 -7.91 15.14 -3.37
CA ARG A 150 -9.33 15.09 -3.04
C ARG A 150 -10.14 16.17 -3.77
N ALA A 151 -9.58 17.36 -3.94
CA ALA A 151 -10.21 18.45 -4.69
C ALA A 151 -10.30 18.18 -6.21
N ALA A 152 -9.55 17.21 -6.74
CA ALA A 152 -9.59 16.83 -8.16
C ALA A 152 -10.80 15.93 -8.54
N GLY A 153 -11.91 16.06 -7.81
CA GLY A 153 -13.14 15.27 -7.99
C GLY A 153 -13.03 13.85 -7.44
N SER A 154 -13.83 12.93 -7.97
CA SER A 154 -13.91 11.54 -7.50
C SER A 154 -12.83 10.62 -8.08
N THR A 155 -11.72 11.18 -8.56
CA THR A 155 -10.65 10.40 -9.19
C THR A 155 -9.86 9.59 -8.17
N TYR A 156 -9.57 10.19 -7.01
CA TYR A 156 -8.69 9.61 -5.99
C TYR A 156 -9.41 9.19 -4.72
N PHE A 157 -10.46 9.92 -4.33
CA PHE A 157 -11.25 9.66 -3.13
C PHE A 157 -12.74 9.77 -3.46
N GLU A 158 -13.56 8.92 -2.86
CA GLU A 158 -15.02 9.08 -2.91
C GLU A 158 -15.49 10.20 -1.98
N SER A 159 -14.90 10.29 -0.79
CA SER A 159 -15.23 11.33 0.19
C SER A 159 -14.77 12.70 -0.27
N ARG A 160 -15.69 13.66 -0.25
CA ARG A 160 -15.42 15.06 -0.64
C ARG A 160 -14.75 15.88 0.44
N VAL A 161 -14.83 15.43 1.68
CA VAL A 161 -14.23 16.06 2.86
C VAL A 161 -13.43 15.00 3.60
N ALA A 162 -12.29 15.38 4.17
CA ALA A 162 -11.48 14.48 4.96
C ALA A 162 -12.21 14.08 6.25
N TYR A 163 -12.00 12.83 6.68
CA TYR A 163 -12.43 12.36 8.00
C TYR A 163 -11.53 12.97 9.07
N GLY A 164 -12.11 13.48 10.15
CA GLY A 164 -11.36 14.00 11.29
C GLY A 164 -11.53 13.12 12.53
N VAL A 165 -10.43 12.79 13.20
CA VAL A 165 -10.46 12.26 14.57
C VAL A 165 -10.00 13.37 15.50
N ARG A 166 -10.79 13.65 16.54
CA ARG A 166 -10.56 14.76 17.46
C ARG A 166 -10.38 14.24 18.88
N TRP A 167 -9.40 14.79 19.58
CA TRP A 167 -9.14 14.55 20.99
C TRP A 167 -9.17 15.85 21.78
N GLU A 168 -9.61 15.75 23.02
CA GLU A 168 -9.46 16.84 23.99
C GLU A 168 -8.01 16.85 24.48
N GLY A 169 -7.33 17.98 24.33
CA GLY A 169 -5.97 18.22 24.80
C GLY A 169 -5.93 19.33 25.85
N THR A 170 -4.82 19.41 26.59
CA THR A 170 -4.61 20.44 27.63
C THR A 170 -4.58 21.86 27.05
N ASP A 171 -4.09 22.03 25.83
CA ASP A 171 -3.95 23.31 25.12
C ASP A 171 -5.05 23.54 24.07
N GLY A 172 -6.13 22.73 24.12
CA GLY A 172 -7.23 22.76 23.18
C GLY A 172 -7.45 21.44 22.45
N ASN A 173 -8.45 21.41 21.57
CA ASN A 173 -8.77 20.23 20.79
C ASN A 173 -7.71 20.01 19.71
N ILE A 174 -7.19 18.79 19.65
CA ILE A 174 -6.31 18.34 18.58
C ILE A 174 -7.15 17.53 17.60
N GLU A 175 -7.04 17.83 16.32
CA GLU A 175 -7.74 17.11 15.25
C GLU A 175 -6.74 16.65 14.20
N ILE A 176 -6.86 15.40 13.78
CA ILE A 176 -6.05 14.81 12.72
C ILE A 176 -6.99 14.34 11.62
N SER A 177 -6.72 14.78 10.40
CA SER A 177 -7.53 14.46 9.24
C SER A 177 -7.03 13.23 8.47
N SER A 178 -7.90 12.58 7.70
CA SER A 178 -7.51 11.51 6.78
C SER A 178 -6.52 12.00 5.75
N ASP A 179 -6.61 13.27 5.32
CA ASP A 179 -5.63 13.88 4.41
C ASP A 179 -4.21 13.85 4.97
N GLN A 180 -4.02 14.12 6.27
CA GLN A 180 -2.73 14.00 6.94
C GLN A 180 -2.26 12.54 7.01
N VAL A 181 -3.16 11.60 7.31
CA VAL A 181 -2.83 10.16 7.35
C VAL A 181 -2.37 9.65 5.99
N PHE A 182 -3.11 9.96 4.91
CA PHE A 182 -2.72 9.61 3.56
C PHE A 182 -1.42 10.31 3.11
N GLN A 183 -1.17 11.55 3.56
CA GLN A 183 0.10 12.22 3.29
C GLN A 183 1.26 11.43 3.90
N MET A 184 1.17 11.06 5.18
CA MET A 184 2.20 10.27 5.86
C MET A 184 2.43 8.90 5.22
N MET A 185 1.39 8.29 4.64
CA MET A 185 1.49 6.95 4.04
C MET A 185 2.04 6.98 2.61
N PHE A 186 1.71 7.99 1.81
CA PHE A 186 1.91 7.92 0.35
C PHE A 186 2.52 9.17 -0.28
N MET A 187 2.65 10.29 0.44
CA MET A 187 3.12 11.57 -0.12
C MET A 187 4.49 11.99 0.42
N VAL A 188 5.16 11.13 1.18
CA VAL A 188 6.51 11.35 1.74
C VAL A 188 7.61 10.62 0.96
N GLY A 189 7.28 10.05 -0.20
CA GLY A 189 8.18 9.23 -1.00
C GLY A 189 8.22 7.77 -0.55
N HIS A 190 9.37 7.12 -0.71
CA HIS A 190 9.57 5.74 -0.26
C HIS A 190 9.63 5.69 1.28
N LEU A 191 9.07 4.63 1.86
CA LEU A 191 8.98 4.49 3.31
C LEU A 191 10.18 3.71 3.83
N ALA A 192 11.10 4.42 4.48
CA ALA A 192 12.20 3.81 5.23
C ALA A 192 11.67 2.98 6.42
N PRO A 193 12.42 1.97 6.89
CA PRO A 193 11.99 1.08 7.98
C PRO A 193 11.50 1.80 9.24
N THR A 194 12.17 2.88 9.63
CA THR A 194 11.77 3.70 10.80
C THR A 194 10.42 4.37 10.59
N HIS A 195 10.13 4.88 9.39
CA HIS A 195 8.83 5.47 9.08
C HIS A 195 7.74 4.40 9.04
N SER A 196 8.05 3.21 8.51
CA SER A 196 7.13 2.07 8.57
C SER A 196 6.81 1.66 10.00
N LEU A 197 7.79 1.69 10.91
CA LEU A 197 7.57 1.44 12.33
C LEU A 197 6.67 2.50 12.97
N MET A 198 6.88 3.79 12.65
CA MET A 198 6.04 4.88 13.14
C MET A 198 4.59 4.71 12.69
N LEU A 199 4.35 4.46 11.41
CA LEU A 199 3.01 4.21 10.89
C LEU A 199 2.37 2.95 11.49
N ALA A 200 3.16 1.88 11.70
CA ALA A 200 2.69 0.68 12.38
C ALA A 200 2.25 0.97 13.82
N LEU A 201 2.95 1.85 14.54
CA LEU A 201 2.54 2.31 15.85
C LEU A 201 1.27 3.17 15.78
N PHE A 202 1.22 4.18 14.91
CA PHE A 202 0.10 5.14 14.84
C PHE A 202 -1.22 4.48 14.44
N LEU A 203 -1.16 3.52 13.52
CA LEU A 203 -2.32 2.82 12.97
C LEU A 203 -2.60 1.49 13.67
N GLY A 204 -2.09 1.32 14.90
CA GLY A 204 -2.43 0.19 15.77
C GLY A 204 -2.05 -1.17 15.20
N VAL A 205 -1.05 -1.23 14.30
CA VAL A 205 -0.49 -2.50 13.80
C VAL A 205 0.30 -3.17 14.92
N ILE A 206 0.99 -2.36 15.73
CA ILE A 206 1.45 -2.71 17.07
C ILE A 206 0.67 -1.88 18.10
N PRO A 207 0.61 -2.30 19.39
CA PRO A 207 -0.17 -1.58 20.40
C PRO A 207 0.26 -0.11 20.54
N HIS A 208 -0.70 0.81 20.61
CA HIS A 208 -0.45 2.27 20.72
C HIS A 208 0.39 2.67 21.95
N ASP A 209 0.35 1.87 23.01
CA ASP A 209 1.11 2.08 24.25
C ASP A 209 2.49 1.41 24.27
N THR A 210 2.93 0.84 23.14
CA THR A 210 4.28 0.26 23.06
C THR A 210 5.32 1.32 23.41
N SER A 211 6.11 1.07 24.46
CA SER A 211 7.08 2.03 24.99
C SER A 211 8.13 2.42 23.95
N VAL A 212 8.43 3.72 23.85
CA VAL A 212 9.49 4.24 22.97
C VAL A 212 10.87 3.64 23.28
N TYR A 213 11.12 3.26 24.54
CA TYR A 213 12.37 2.60 24.93
C TYR A 213 12.50 1.21 24.32
N LEU A 214 11.40 0.46 24.25
CA LEU A 214 11.37 -0.85 23.58
C LEU A 214 11.54 -0.69 22.07
N LEU A 215 10.99 0.36 21.47
CA LEU A 215 11.11 0.60 20.03
C LEU A 215 12.53 1.03 19.59
N LYS A 216 13.30 1.63 20.51
CA LYS A 216 14.71 2.00 20.30
C LYS A 216 15.67 0.83 20.45
N ASP A 217 15.30 -0.17 21.23
CA ASP A 217 16.07 -1.40 21.42
C ASP A 217 15.74 -2.41 20.32
N ASP A 218 16.74 -3.08 19.74
CA ASP A 218 16.52 -4.00 18.63
C ASP A 218 15.70 -5.22 19.06
N ALA A 219 15.96 -5.78 20.24
CA ALA A 219 15.22 -6.95 20.74
C ALA A 219 13.78 -6.57 21.10
N GLY A 220 13.58 -5.43 21.77
CA GLY A 220 12.26 -4.86 22.06
C GLY A 220 11.45 -4.58 20.79
N ARG A 221 12.08 -3.99 19.76
CA ARG A 221 11.46 -3.74 18.46
C ARG A 221 11.07 -5.04 17.76
N SER A 222 11.95 -6.04 17.74
CA SER A 222 11.64 -7.36 17.17
C SER A 222 10.47 -8.02 17.87
N GLN A 223 10.39 -7.93 19.21
CA GLN A 223 9.27 -8.48 19.97
C GLN A 223 7.95 -7.75 19.68
N ALA A 224 7.96 -6.42 19.62
CA ALA A 224 6.77 -5.64 19.28
C ALA A 224 6.24 -6.00 17.87
N LEU A 225 7.14 -6.12 16.89
CA LEU A 225 6.79 -6.46 15.51
C LEU A 225 6.42 -7.94 15.32
N ALA A 226 6.90 -8.84 16.18
CA ALA A 226 6.45 -10.23 16.19
C ALA A 226 4.97 -10.36 16.60
N ASN A 227 4.48 -9.42 17.40
CA ASN A 227 3.08 -9.33 17.83
C ASN A 227 2.26 -8.38 16.94
N ALA A 228 2.82 -7.88 15.84
CA ALA A 228 2.11 -7.01 14.91
C ALA A 228 0.91 -7.76 14.31
N SER A 229 -0.26 -7.15 14.37
CA SER A 229 -1.50 -7.77 13.91
C SER A 229 -2.39 -6.77 13.19
N VAL A 230 -2.72 -7.12 11.95
CA VAL A 230 -3.82 -6.53 11.21
C VAL A 230 -4.57 -7.70 10.61
N PRO A 231 -5.84 -7.94 11.00
CA PRO A 231 -6.60 -9.06 10.49
C PRO A 231 -6.78 -8.95 8.97
N SER A 232 -6.91 -10.10 8.30
CA SER A 232 -7.40 -10.11 6.93
C SER A 232 -8.85 -9.69 6.91
N GLU A 233 -9.21 -8.86 5.95
CA GLU A 233 -10.55 -8.28 5.87
C GLU A 233 -11.35 -8.96 4.75
N ALA A 234 -12.65 -9.20 5.00
CA ALA A 234 -13.53 -9.79 3.98
C ALA A 234 -13.87 -8.78 2.88
N ASP A 235 -13.92 -7.50 3.24
CA ASP A 235 -14.08 -6.40 2.30
C ASP A 235 -12.78 -6.21 1.50
N ALA A 236 -12.87 -6.36 0.18
CA ALA A 236 -11.73 -6.31 -0.72
C ALA A 236 -11.10 -4.91 -0.83
N ASP A 237 -11.84 -3.85 -0.54
CA ASP A 237 -11.31 -2.49 -0.55
C ASP A 237 -10.58 -2.15 0.75
N ILE A 238 -11.13 -2.60 1.89
CA ILE A 238 -10.41 -2.52 3.17
C ILE A 238 -9.15 -3.39 3.16
N GLU A 239 -9.21 -4.60 2.61
CA GLU A 239 -8.09 -5.53 2.56
C GLU A 239 -6.87 -4.95 1.83
N GLN A 240 -7.06 -4.05 0.86
CA GLN A 240 -5.95 -3.37 0.18
C GLN A 240 -5.12 -2.50 1.14
N ILE A 241 -5.78 -1.74 2.01
CA ILE A 241 -5.11 -0.93 3.05
C ILE A 241 -4.60 -1.83 4.17
N ALA A 242 -5.38 -2.81 4.64
CA ALA A 242 -4.95 -3.74 5.67
C ALA A 242 -3.66 -4.50 5.28
N ALA A 243 -3.56 -4.91 4.01
CA ALA A 243 -2.36 -5.51 3.46
C ALA A 243 -1.16 -4.56 3.45
N PHE A 244 -1.37 -3.28 3.14
CA PHE A 244 -0.32 -2.27 3.22
C PHE A 244 0.17 -2.10 4.67
N LEU A 245 -0.75 -2.07 5.63
CA LEU A 245 -0.39 -2.01 7.05
C LEU A 245 0.41 -3.22 7.53
N ARG A 246 0.09 -4.43 7.04
CA ARG A 246 0.93 -5.62 7.28
C ARG A 246 2.31 -5.47 6.65
N ALA A 247 2.40 -4.90 5.44
CA ALA A 247 3.67 -4.65 4.78
C ALA A 247 4.56 -3.67 5.57
N LEU A 248 3.98 -2.66 6.24
CA LEU A 248 4.73 -1.76 7.14
C LEU A 248 5.43 -2.54 8.26
N ALA A 249 4.73 -3.46 8.92
CA ALA A 249 5.30 -4.27 9.99
C ALA A 249 6.44 -5.17 9.48
N VAL A 250 6.25 -5.78 8.31
CA VAL A 250 7.27 -6.63 7.69
C VAL A 250 8.49 -5.82 7.26
N ALA A 251 8.28 -4.63 6.69
CA ALA A 251 9.34 -3.69 6.30
C ALA A 251 10.19 -3.28 7.51
N ALA A 252 9.54 -2.84 8.59
CA ALA A 252 10.20 -2.49 9.84
C ALA A 252 10.96 -3.68 10.45
N ARG A 253 10.40 -4.90 10.38
CA ARG A 253 11.01 -6.11 10.94
C ARG A 253 12.26 -6.54 10.18
N LEU A 254 12.23 -6.43 8.86
CA LEU A 254 13.32 -6.86 7.98
C LEU A 254 14.34 -5.76 7.68
N ASP A 255 14.13 -4.57 8.22
CA ASP A 255 14.89 -3.37 7.90
C ASP A 255 14.94 -3.10 6.39
N LYS A 256 13.76 -3.17 5.75
CA LYS A 256 13.59 -2.96 4.30
C LYS A 256 12.67 -1.78 4.00
N THR A 257 12.94 -1.13 2.87
CA THR A 257 12.15 0.01 2.40
C THR A 257 10.91 -0.48 1.64
N ILE A 258 9.80 0.23 1.78
CA ILE A 258 8.66 0.11 0.87
C ILE A 258 8.79 1.20 -0.19
N LEU A 259 8.94 0.79 -1.44
CA LEU A 259 8.90 1.73 -2.56
C LEU A 259 7.43 2.00 -2.88
N ILE A 260 7.08 3.28 -2.92
CA ILE A 260 5.77 3.77 -3.36
C ILE A 260 5.97 4.37 -4.75
N ASP A 261 5.17 3.90 -5.71
CA ASP A 261 5.07 4.48 -7.05
C ASP A 261 3.84 5.40 -7.05
N GLY A 262 4.09 6.69 -7.22
CA GLY A 262 3.11 7.79 -7.15
C GLY A 262 3.26 8.73 -8.32
#